data_AF-A0A6D2LAB1-F1
#
_entry.id   AF-A0A6D2LAB1-F1
#
_cell.length_a   1.000
_cell.length_b   1.000
_cell.length_c   1.000
_cell.angle_alpha   90.00
_cell.angle_beta   90.00
_cell.angle_gamma   90.00
#
_symmetry.space_group_name_H-M   'P 1'
#
loop_
_entity.id
_entity.type
_entity.pdbx_description
1 polymer ?
#
loop_
_entity_poly.entity_id
_entity_poly.type
_entity_poly.pdbx_seq_one_letter_code
_entity_poly.pdbx_strand_id
1 'polypeptide(L)'
;MSESGAGVVMGDIEVVQDFEDVFQSLKGLPPSRSDPFTIELEPGTAPISKTPYRMAPAELAELKKQIEDLLSKGFIRPSVSPWGAPVLFVKKKDGVSDFVSITEIPIDEADVRKTAFRTRYGHFEFVVMPFGLTNAPAAFMRLMNDVFREYLDVFVIIFIDDILVYSRSQEEHATHLRLVLERSFGSRSFLLS
;
A
#
# COMPACT_ATOMS: atom_id res chain seq x y z
N MET A 1 24.97 -30.99 9.44
CA MET A 1 24.39 -30.29 10.60
C MET A 1 23.22 -29.49 10.07
N SER A 2 22.04 -29.87 10.50
CA SER A 2 20.73 -29.42 10.04
C SER A 2 20.32 -28.15 10.79
N GLU A 3 20.15 -27.05 10.06
CA GLU A 3 19.29 -25.96 10.51
C GLU A 3 18.01 -26.02 9.68
N SER A 4 17.02 -26.73 10.23
CA SER A 4 15.64 -26.61 9.83
C SER A 4 15.13 -25.25 10.33
N GLY A 5 15.13 -24.25 9.47
CA GLY A 5 14.32 -23.05 9.66
C GLY A 5 12.86 -23.46 9.60
N ALA A 6 12.31 -23.88 10.74
CA ALA A 6 10.88 -24.05 10.93
C ALA A 6 10.27 -22.66 10.75
N GLY A 7 9.60 -22.46 9.61
CA GLY A 7 8.73 -21.31 9.43
C GLY A 7 7.70 -21.35 10.56
N VAL A 8 7.79 -20.37 11.46
CA VAL A 8 6.76 -20.17 12.49
C VAL A 8 5.45 -19.95 11.75
N VAL A 9 4.51 -20.87 11.92
CA VAL A 9 3.16 -20.73 11.40
C VAL A 9 2.50 -19.62 12.21
N MET A 10 1.97 -18.57 11.57
CA MET A 10 1.43 -17.37 12.24
C MET A 10 0.38 -17.65 13.34
N GLY A 11 -0.18 -18.85 13.40
CA GLY A 11 -1.17 -19.27 14.40
C GLY A 11 -0.62 -19.58 15.80
N ASP A 12 0.69 -19.77 15.98
CA ASP A 12 1.27 -20.17 17.27
C ASP A 12 1.62 -18.99 18.21
N ILE A 13 1.38 -17.75 17.76
CA ILE A 13 1.61 -16.54 18.56
C ILE A 13 0.24 -16.03 19.03
N GLU A 14 -0.09 -16.21 20.32
CA GLU A 14 -1.37 -15.75 20.91
C GLU A 14 -1.71 -14.31 20.53
N VAL A 15 -0.71 -13.42 20.52
CA VAL A 15 -0.86 -12.01 20.14
C VAL A 15 -1.38 -11.83 18.71
N VAL A 16 -0.99 -12.68 17.76
CA VAL A 16 -1.40 -12.52 16.35
C VAL A 16 -2.88 -12.87 16.15
N GLN A 17 -3.43 -13.76 16.98
CA GLN A 17 -4.84 -14.14 16.93
C GLN A 17 -5.76 -12.97 17.34
N ASP A 18 -5.30 -12.13 18.27
CA ASP A 18 -6.05 -10.94 18.73
C ASP A 18 -6.17 -9.85 17.65
N PHE A 19 -5.33 -9.89 16.62
CA PHE A 19 -5.25 -8.88 15.54
C PHE A 19 -5.43 -9.49 14.14
N GLU A 20 -6.21 -10.57 14.02
CA GLU A 20 -6.44 -11.25 12.73
C GLU A 20 -6.97 -10.30 11.63
N ASP A 21 -7.72 -9.28 12.02
CA ASP A 21 -8.27 -8.25 11.13
C ASP A 21 -7.20 -7.36 10.48
N VAL A 22 -6.03 -7.19 11.12
CA VAL A 22 -4.86 -6.48 10.55
C VAL A 22 -4.34 -7.19 9.31
N PHE A 23 -4.43 -8.51 9.26
CA PHE A 23 -3.90 -9.33 8.17
C PHE A 23 -4.92 -9.58 7.06
N GLN A 24 -6.13 -9.02 7.16
CA GLN A 24 -7.15 -9.14 6.13
C GLN A 24 -6.89 -8.18 4.97
N SER A 25 -7.25 -8.62 3.75
CA SER A 25 -7.22 -7.77 2.57
C SER A 25 -8.16 -6.56 2.70
N LEU A 26 -7.70 -5.42 2.20
CA LEU A 26 -8.46 -4.17 2.14
C LEU A 26 -9.87 -4.34 1.55
N LYS A 27 -10.89 -3.95 2.33
CA LYS A 27 -12.31 -4.03 1.95
C LYS A 27 -12.87 -2.73 1.36
N GLY A 28 -12.15 -1.62 1.42
CA GLY A 28 -12.60 -0.31 0.91
C GLY A 28 -11.56 0.79 1.12
N LEU A 29 -11.96 2.04 0.85
CA LEU A 29 -11.11 3.21 1.05
C LEU A 29 -10.56 3.29 2.48
N PRO A 30 -9.27 3.63 2.65
CA PRO A 30 -8.73 3.89 3.97
C PRO A 30 -9.42 5.12 4.58
N PRO A 31 -9.53 5.19 5.93
CA PRO A 31 -10.01 6.39 6.59
C PRO A 31 -9.13 7.60 6.25
N SER A 32 -9.72 8.80 6.25
CA SER A 32 -9.00 10.05 5.99
C SER A 32 -7.80 10.18 6.93
N ARG A 33 -6.63 10.58 6.42
CA ARG A 33 -5.41 10.76 7.23
C ARG A 33 -5.02 12.24 7.28
N SER A 34 -4.36 12.64 8.36
CA SER A 34 -3.85 14.01 8.54
C SER A 34 -2.65 14.34 7.64
N ASP A 35 -1.94 13.34 7.11
CA ASP A 35 -0.82 13.51 6.18
C ASP A 35 -1.05 12.66 4.91
N PRO A 36 -1.79 13.18 3.91
CA PRO A 36 -1.98 12.48 2.64
C PRO A 36 -0.69 12.47 1.81
N PHE A 37 -0.57 11.52 0.88
CA PHE A 37 0.56 11.45 -0.02
C PHE A 37 0.49 12.56 -1.09
N THR A 38 1.54 13.37 -1.15
CA THR A 38 1.70 14.42 -2.18
C THR A 38 2.72 14.03 -3.22
N ILE A 39 2.53 14.52 -4.45
CA ILE A 39 3.41 14.30 -5.59
C ILE A 39 3.99 15.66 -6.01
N GLU A 40 5.16 15.98 -5.49
CA GLU A 40 5.90 17.16 -5.94
C GLU A 40 6.47 16.93 -7.34
N LEU A 41 6.21 17.89 -8.22
CA LEU A 41 6.72 17.88 -9.59
C LEU A 41 7.84 18.91 -9.70
N GLU A 42 8.91 18.56 -10.40
CA GLU A 42 9.97 19.50 -10.74
C GLU A 42 9.40 20.71 -11.52
N PRO A 43 9.84 21.95 -11.24
CA PRO A 43 9.37 23.14 -11.94
C PRO A 43 9.49 22.99 -13.46
N GLY A 44 8.39 23.25 -14.17
CA GLY A 44 8.34 23.14 -15.64
C GLY A 44 7.96 21.75 -16.18
N THR A 45 7.66 20.78 -15.31
CA THR A 45 7.16 19.46 -15.74
C THR A 45 5.79 19.57 -16.41
N ALA A 46 5.73 19.20 -17.69
CA ALA A 46 4.48 19.09 -18.43
C ALA A 46 3.83 17.70 -18.24
N PRO A 47 2.48 17.60 -18.32
CA PRO A 47 1.79 16.33 -18.24
C PRO A 47 2.23 15.35 -19.34
N ILE A 48 2.44 14.09 -18.96
CA ILE A 48 2.75 13.01 -19.90
C ILE A 48 1.50 12.15 -20.08
N SER A 49 1.04 12.03 -21.32
CA SER A 49 -0.01 11.08 -21.71
C SER A 49 0.51 10.16 -22.81
N LYS A 50 0.72 8.87 -22.49
CA LYS A 50 1.16 7.85 -23.44
C LYS A 50 0.00 6.92 -23.81
N THR A 51 0.09 6.35 -25.01
CA THR A 51 -0.90 5.37 -25.48
C THR A 51 -0.75 4.03 -24.73
N PRO A 52 -1.86 3.33 -24.43
CA PRO A 52 -1.80 2.01 -23.81
C PRO A 52 -1.03 1.00 -24.67
N TYR A 53 -0.27 0.11 -24.03
CA TYR A 53 0.42 -0.99 -24.71
C TYR A 53 -0.56 -1.99 -25.35
N ARG A 54 -0.04 -2.80 -26.28
CA ARG A 54 -0.78 -3.94 -26.82
C ARG A 54 -0.75 -5.07 -25.80
N MET A 55 -1.90 -5.72 -25.62
CA MET A 55 -2.09 -6.81 -24.65
C MET A 55 -2.84 -7.95 -25.34
N ALA A 56 -2.60 -9.18 -24.90
CA ALA A 56 -3.33 -10.36 -25.37
C ALA A 56 -4.78 -10.37 -24.85
N PRO A 57 -5.71 -11.10 -25.48
CA PRO A 57 -7.11 -11.15 -25.03
C PRO A 57 -7.30 -11.56 -23.56
N ALA A 58 -6.47 -12.49 -23.06
CA ALA A 58 -6.51 -12.92 -21.67
C ALA A 58 -6.07 -11.80 -20.69
N GLU A 59 -5.02 -11.05 -21.04
CA GLU A 59 -4.56 -9.90 -20.26
C GLU A 59 -5.59 -8.78 -20.25
N LEU A 60 -6.28 -8.56 -21.37
CA LEU A 60 -7.37 -7.58 -21.45
C LEU A 60 -8.55 -7.95 -20.55
N ALA A 61 -8.93 -9.24 -20.52
CA ALA A 61 -9.97 -9.72 -19.63
C ALA A 61 -9.61 -9.54 -18.14
N GLU A 62 -8.36 -9.87 -17.78
CA GLU A 62 -7.88 -9.67 -16.41
C GLU A 62 -7.77 -8.19 -16.05
N LEU A 63 -7.30 -7.35 -16.97
CA LEU A 63 -7.22 -5.90 -16.77
C LEU A 63 -8.60 -5.31 -16.49
N LYS A 64 -9.61 -5.72 -17.26
CA LYS A 64 -10.99 -5.28 -17.04
C LYS A 64 -11.48 -5.65 -15.65
N LYS A 65 -11.26 -6.90 -15.23
CA LYS A 65 -11.65 -7.41 -13.91
C LYS A 65 -10.98 -6.62 -12.78
N GLN A 66 -9.67 -6.36 -12.88
CA GLN A 66 -8.96 -5.58 -11.86
C GLN A 66 -9.43 -4.11 -11.81
N ILE A 67 -9.73 -3.49 -12.95
CA ILE A 67 -10.31 -2.14 -12.99
C ILE A 67 -11.68 -2.10 -12.31
N GLU A 68 -12.55 -3.07 -12.60
CA GLU A 68 -13.88 -3.16 -11.98
C GLU A 68 -13.79 -3.36 -10.46
N ASP A 69 -12.88 -4.20 -9.99
CA ASP A 69 -12.61 -4.39 -8.56
C ASP A 69 -12.13 -3.08 -7.89
N LEU A 70 -11.14 -2.40 -8.49
CA LEU A 70 -10.60 -1.14 -7.97
C LEU A 70 -11.66 -0.02 -7.96
N LEU A 71 -12.51 0.06 -8.99
CA LEU A 71 -13.64 0.99 -9.03
C LEU A 71 -14.66 0.67 -7.93
N SER A 72 -14.99 -0.61 -7.74
CA SER A 72 -15.96 -1.03 -6.72
C SER A 72 -15.52 -0.71 -5.30
N LYS A 73 -14.20 -0.76 -5.06
CA LYS A 73 -13.57 -0.42 -3.77
C LYS A 73 -13.32 1.08 -3.60
N GLY A 74 -13.50 1.88 -4.65
CA GLY A 74 -13.27 3.33 -4.66
C GLY A 74 -11.80 3.75 -4.77
N PHE A 75 -10.88 2.81 -5.00
CA PHE A 75 -9.44 3.10 -5.10
C PHE A 75 -9.05 3.86 -6.35
N ILE A 76 -9.88 3.77 -7.39
CA ILE A 76 -9.74 4.55 -8.62
C ILE A 76 -11.09 5.19 -8.99
N ARG A 77 -11.04 6.24 -9.82
CA ARG A 77 -12.22 6.86 -10.43
C ARG A 77 -11.94 7.29 -11.87
N PRO A 78 -12.96 7.52 -12.71
CA PRO A 78 -12.78 8.07 -14.04
C PRO A 78 -12.04 9.41 -14.00
N SER A 79 -11.11 9.62 -14.93
CA SER A 79 -10.26 10.81 -14.97
C SER A 79 -10.44 11.60 -16.27
N VAL A 80 -10.40 12.92 -16.14
CA VAL A 80 -10.27 13.89 -17.25
C VAL A 80 -8.90 14.57 -17.26
N SER A 81 -7.93 14.00 -16.52
CA SER A 81 -6.59 14.55 -16.37
C SER A 81 -5.84 14.65 -17.70
N PRO A 82 -4.96 15.66 -17.88
CA PRO A 82 -4.03 15.69 -19.01
C PRO A 82 -2.90 14.65 -18.86
N TRP A 83 -2.70 14.08 -17.67
CA TRP A 83 -1.77 12.98 -17.42
C TRP A 83 -2.38 11.66 -17.88
N GLY A 84 -1.55 10.68 -18.21
CA GLY A 84 -2.03 9.37 -18.64
C GLY A 84 -0.91 8.37 -18.83
N ALA A 85 -0.50 7.71 -17.76
CA ALA A 85 0.48 6.63 -17.82
C ALA A 85 -0.13 5.37 -18.48
N PRO A 86 0.64 4.62 -19.29
CA PRO A 86 0.17 3.35 -19.82
C PRO A 86 0.32 2.25 -18.75
N VAL A 87 -0.59 1.29 -18.76
CA VAL A 87 -0.59 0.16 -17.82
C VAL A 87 0.22 -1.02 -18.35
N LEU A 88 0.90 -1.75 -17.46
CA LEU A 88 1.68 -2.96 -17.73
C LEU A 88 1.39 -4.02 -16.67
N PHE A 89 1.36 -5.29 -17.04
CA PHE A 89 1.27 -6.40 -16.09
C PHE A 89 2.64 -6.80 -15.57
N VAL A 90 2.73 -7.00 -14.25
CA VAL A 90 3.89 -7.60 -13.60
C VAL A 90 3.52 -9.02 -13.18
N LYS A 91 4.26 -10.00 -13.70
CA LYS A 91 4.10 -11.41 -13.28
C LYS A 91 4.70 -11.59 -11.90
N LYS A 92 3.88 -12.02 -10.93
CA LYS A 92 4.33 -12.42 -9.60
C LYS A 92 4.81 -13.88 -9.60
N LYS A 93 5.57 -14.24 -8.57
CA LYS A 93 6.18 -15.58 -8.42
C LYS A 93 5.13 -16.70 -8.27
N ASP A 94 3.96 -16.38 -7.76
CA ASP A 94 2.80 -17.25 -7.58
C ASP A 94 1.99 -17.46 -8.88
N GLY A 95 2.40 -16.82 -9.99
CA GLY A 95 1.71 -16.88 -11.29
C GLY A 95 0.57 -15.89 -11.43
N VAL A 96 0.22 -15.14 -10.37
CA VAL A 96 -0.75 -14.05 -10.42
C VAL A 96 -0.11 -12.86 -11.13
N SER A 97 -0.87 -12.14 -11.95
CA SER A 97 -0.39 -10.94 -12.65
C SER A 97 -1.23 -9.76 -12.23
N ASP A 98 -0.61 -8.78 -11.59
CA ASP A 98 -1.26 -7.52 -11.24
C ASP A 98 -0.68 -6.41 -12.09
N PHE A 99 -1.54 -5.50 -12.55
CA PHE A 99 -1.05 -4.33 -13.27
C PHE A 99 -0.59 -3.21 -12.33
N VAL A 100 -1.07 -3.23 -11.10
CA VAL A 100 -0.72 -2.29 -10.04
C VAL A 100 -0.98 -2.95 -8.69
N SER A 101 -0.13 -2.67 -7.71
CA SER A 101 -0.45 -2.92 -6.31
C SER A 101 -0.78 -1.59 -5.65
N ILE A 102 -1.71 -1.56 -4.71
CA ILE A 102 -2.16 -0.34 -4.02
C ILE A 102 -1.83 -0.39 -2.54
N THR A 103 -1.78 0.78 -1.90
CA THR A 103 -1.54 0.94 -0.45
C THR A 103 -2.76 1.51 0.28
N GLU A 104 -2.69 1.61 1.60
CA GLU A 104 -3.68 2.26 2.46
C GLU A 104 -3.44 3.77 2.67
N ILE A 105 -2.62 4.39 1.84
CA ILE A 105 -2.27 5.81 1.98
C ILE A 105 -3.11 6.61 0.97
N PRO A 106 -3.99 7.53 1.41
CA PRO A 106 -4.72 8.39 0.50
C PRO A 106 -3.77 9.39 -0.17
N ILE A 107 -4.02 9.70 -1.44
CA ILE A 107 -3.33 10.76 -2.17
C ILE A 107 -4.04 12.09 -1.88
N ASP A 108 -3.28 13.18 -1.79
CA ASP A 108 -3.88 14.51 -1.70
C ASP A 108 -4.75 14.79 -2.94
N GLU A 109 -5.95 15.33 -2.73
CA GLU A 109 -6.92 15.53 -3.81
C GLU A 109 -6.37 16.40 -4.95
N ALA A 110 -5.46 17.34 -4.67
CA ALA A 110 -4.82 18.17 -5.68
C ALA A 110 -3.85 17.36 -6.58
N ASP A 111 -3.37 16.22 -6.07
CA ASP A 111 -2.36 15.37 -6.69
C ASP A 111 -2.93 14.09 -7.30
N VAL A 112 -4.17 13.70 -6.96
CA VAL A 112 -4.89 12.56 -7.55
C VAL A 112 -4.78 12.56 -9.09
N ARG A 113 -5.02 13.71 -9.73
CA ARG A 113 -4.96 13.83 -11.21
C ARG A 113 -3.60 13.46 -11.80
N LYS A 114 -2.51 13.55 -11.03
CA LYS A 114 -1.13 13.24 -11.49
C LYS A 114 -0.92 11.73 -11.61
N THR A 115 -1.75 10.93 -10.95
CA THR A 115 -1.69 9.45 -11.00
C THR A 115 -2.53 8.85 -12.13
N ALA A 116 -3.05 9.69 -13.02
CA ALA A 116 -3.95 9.24 -14.07
C ALA A 116 -3.27 8.25 -15.03
N PHE A 117 -3.99 7.19 -15.39
CA PHE A 117 -3.54 6.10 -16.24
C PHE A 117 -4.57 5.74 -17.31
N ARG A 118 -4.08 5.40 -18.49
CA ARG A 118 -4.89 5.07 -19.66
C ARG A 118 -4.89 3.57 -19.91
N THR A 119 -6.09 3.07 -20.19
CA THR A 119 -6.33 1.68 -20.55
C THR A 119 -7.16 1.63 -21.84
N ARG A 120 -7.38 0.41 -22.35
CA ARG A 120 -8.33 0.19 -23.46
C ARG A 120 -9.79 0.44 -23.05
N TYR A 121 -10.07 0.44 -21.75
CA TYR A 121 -11.42 0.55 -21.18
C TYR A 121 -11.76 1.96 -20.69
N GLY A 122 -10.78 2.86 -20.67
CA GLY A 122 -11.00 4.24 -20.24
C GLY A 122 -9.77 4.90 -19.66
N HIS A 123 -10.01 6.05 -19.07
CA HIS A 123 -9.03 6.87 -18.39
C HIS A 123 -9.41 6.99 -16.92
N PHE A 124 -8.48 6.67 -16.03
CA PHE A 124 -8.75 6.56 -14.59
C PHE A 124 -7.62 7.20 -13.80
N GLU A 125 -7.88 7.54 -12.55
CA GLU A 125 -6.90 8.10 -11.60
C GLU A 125 -7.02 7.40 -10.24
N PHE A 126 -5.91 7.27 -9.52
CA PHE A 126 -5.87 6.65 -8.21
C PHE A 126 -6.17 7.65 -7.10
N VAL A 127 -7.01 7.23 -6.16
CA VAL A 127 -7.34 7.97 -4.93
C VAL A 127 -6.43 7.55 -3.77
N VAL A 128 -5.90 6.32 -3.83
CA VAL A 128 -4.90 5.79 -2.90
C VAL A 128 -3.57 5.57 -3.61
N MET A 129 -2.47 5.70 -2.89
CA MET A 129 -1.13 5.62 -3.47
C MET A 129 -0.88 4.23 -4.08
N PRO A 130 -0.68 4.13 -5.42
CA PRO A 130 -0.22 2.90 -6.05
C PRO A 130 1.28 2.70 -5.80
N PHE A 131 1.71 1.45 -5.68
CA PHE A 131 3.11 1.08 -5.71
C PHE A 131 3.73 1.43 -7.07
N GLY A 132 5.00 1.86 -7.07
CA GLY A 132 5.73 2.27 -8.27
C GLY A 132 5.84 3.78 -8.48
N LEU A 133 5.27 4.61 -7.59
CA LEU A 133 5.57 6.04 -7.54
C LEU A 133 6.94 6.29 -6.89
N THR A 134 7.76 7.12 -7.52
CA THR A 134 9.17 7.35 -7.13
C THR A 134 9.35 7.82 -5.68
N ASN A 135 8.39 8.57 -5.13
CA ASN A 135 8.45 9.09 -3.77
C ASN A 135 7.70 8.23 -2.74
N ALA A 136 7.09 7.11 -3.15
CA ALA A 136 6.29 6.26 -2.26
C ALA A 136 7.09 5.70 -1.07
N PRO A 137 8.34 5.19 -1.23
CA PRO A 137 9.13 4.69 -0.10
C PRO A 137 9.46 5.77 0.92
N ALA A 138 9.79 6.99 0.48
CA ALA A 138 10.15 8.09 1.38
C ALA A 138 8.94 8.59 2.19
N ALA A 139 7.76 8.68 1.56
CA ALA A 139 6.54 9.04 2.27
C ALA A 139 6.09 7.95 3.24
N PHE A 140 6.22 6.68 2.85
CA PHE A 140 5.95 5.55 3.75
C PHE A 140 6.91 5.59 4.95
N MET A 141 8.21 5.76 4.72
CA MET A 141 9.20 5.87 5.79
C MET A 141 8.93 7.05 6.74
N ARG A 142 8.57 8.24 6.21
CA ARG A 142 8.21 9.40 7.04
C ARG A 142 7.03 9.07 7.95
N LEU A 143 5.98 8.50 7.37
CA LEU A 143 4.79 8.11 8.10
C LEU A 143 5.11 7.08 9.19
N MET A 144 5.87 6.04 8.85
CA MET A 144 6.24 4.99 9.79
C MET A 144 7.11 5.55 10.91
N ASN A 145 8.05 6.44 10.60
CA ASN A 145 8.85 7.11 11.62
C ASN A 145 8.00 7.97 12.57
N ASP A 146 6.93 8.59 12.08
CA ASP A 146 6.03 9.39 12.92
C ASP A 146 5.11 8.52 13.79
N VAL A 147 4.58 7.42 13.24
CA VAL A 147 3.70 6.49 13.96
C VAL A 147 4.45 5.77 15.08
N PHE A 148 5.68 5.34 14.80
CA PHE A 148 6.50 4.53 15.70
C PHE A 148 7.57 5.33 16.45
N ARG A 149 7.53 6.66 16.40
CA ARG A 149 8.58 7.54 16.97
C ARG A 149 8.99 7.19 18.40
N GLU A 150 8.02 6.80 19.23
CA GLU A 150 8.24 6.44 20.64
C GLU A 150 8.89 5.06 20.83
N TYR A 151 8.90 4.22 19.80
CA TYR A 151 9.40 2.85 19.82
C TYR A 151 10.68 2.66 19.00
N LEU A 152 10.98 3.61 18.10
CA LEU A 152 12.20 3.62 17.28
C LEU A 152 13.45 3.58 18.15
N ASP A 153 14.40 2.72 17.78
CA ASP A 153 15.67 2.49 18.47
C ASP A 153 15.54 2.01 19.94
N VAL A 154 14.32 1.80 20.44
CA VAL A 154 14.04 1.19 21.74
C VAL A 154 13.85 -0.32 21.56
N PHE A 155 12.85 -0.70 20.76
CA PHE A 155 12.52 -2.09 20.45
C PHE A 155 12.02 -2.29 19.01
N VAL A 156 11.97 -1.22 18.21
CA VAL A 156 11.55 -1.23 16.80
C VAL A 156 12.63 -0.61 15.92
N ILE A 157 12.94 -1.28 14.82
CA ILE A 157 13.73 -0.73 13.70
C ILE A 157 12.85 -0.77 12.46
N ILE A 158 12.79 0.32 11.71
CA ILE A 158 11.99 0.41 10.48
C ILE A 158 12.92 0.58 9.29
N PHE A 159 12.73 -0.24 8.27
CA PHE A 159 13.45 -0.13 7.01
C PHE A 159 12.49 -0.27 5.83
N ILE A 160 12.16 0.86 5.22
CA ILE A 160 11.21 0.95 4.09
C ILE A 160 9.90 0.26 4.48
N ASP A 161 9.65 -0.96 3.99
CA ASP A 161 8.40 -1.69 4.19
C ASP A 161 8.47 -2.68 5.38
N ASP A 162 9.65 -2.88 5.97
CA ASP A 162 9.89 -3.88 7.01
C ASP A 162 9.95 -3.23 8.40
N ILE A 163 9.17 -3.78 9.34
CA ILE A 163 9.22 -3.44 10.77
C ILE A 163 9.91 -4.59 11.50
N LEU A 164 11.10 -4.34 12.01
CA LEU A 164 11.83 -5.29 12.86
C LEU A 164 11.55 -4.96 14.33
N VAL A 165 10.88 -5.88 15.01
CA VAL A 165 10.66 -5.82 16.47
C VAL A 165 11.69 -6.71 17.15
N TYR A 166 12.43 -6.18 18.11
CA TYR A 166 13.45 -6.95 18.87
C TYR A 166 13.21 -6.83 20.37
N SER A 167 13.55 -7.88 21.12
CA SER A 167 13.31 -7.97 22.57
C SER A 167 14.29 -8.95 23.22
N ARG A 168 14.45 -8.89 24.54
CA ARG A 168 15.41 -9.75 25.27
C ARG A 168 14.79 -11.04 25.77
N SER A 169 13.46 -11.08 25.99
CA SER A 169 12.71 -12.28 26.35
C SER A 169 11.45 -12.45 25.50
N GLN A 170 10.88 -13.66 25.49
CA GLN A 170 9.66 -13.97 24.76
C GLN A 170 8.42 -13.24 25.34
N GLU A 171 8.37 -13.07 26.67
CA GLU A 171 7.29 -12.35 27.36
C GLU A 171 7.31 -10.85 27.03
N GLU A 172 8.51 -10.26 27.00
CA GLU A 172 8.73 -8.88 26.57
C GLU A 172 8.37 -8.71 25.10
N HIS A 173 8.75 -9.68 24.25
CA HIS A 173 8.43 -9.67 22.83
C HIS A 173 6.93 -9.68 22.56
N ALA A 174 6.15 -10.48 23.29
CA ALA A 174 4.70 -10.48 23.18
C ALA A 174 4.09 -9.11 23.50
N THR A 175 4.63 -8.42 24.51
CA THR A 175 4.21 -7.05 24.86
C THR A 175 4.57 -6.04 23.76
N HIS A 176 5.79 -6.09 23.23
CA HIS A 176 6.22 -5.23 22.14
C HIS A 176 5.41 -5.44 20.85
N LEU A 177 5.09 -6.68 20.50
CA LEU A 177 4.23 -7.00 19.36
C LEU A 177 2.82 -6.43 19.53
N ARG A 178 2.23 -6.53 20.73
CA ARG A 178 0.93 -5.89 21.02
C ARG A 178 1.00 -4.39 20.81
N LEU A 179 2.00 -3.70 21.37
CA LEU A 179 2.15 -2.25 21.21
C LEU A 179 2.31 -1.83 19.74
N VAL A 180 3.06 -2.61 18.95
CA VAL A 180 3.25 -2.34 17.51
C VAL A 180 1.96 -2.54 16.73
N LEU A 181 1.24 -3.63 16.98
CA LEU A 181 -0.03 -3.93 16.30
C LEU A 181 -1.13 -2.94 16.71
N GLU A 182 -1.24 -2.62 17.99
CA GLU A 182 -2.15 -1.58 18.51
C GLU A 182 -1.84 -0.22 17.91
N ARG A 183 -0.57 0.15 17.71
CA ARG A 183 -0.23 1.44 17.12
C ARG A 183 -0.49 1.49 15.62
N SER A 184 -0.23 0.38 14.94
CA SER A 184 -0.54 0.19 13.51
C SER A 184 -2.05 0.32 13.26
N PHE A 185 -2.88 -0.19 14.17
CA PHE A 185 -4.34 -0.22 14.03
C PHE A 185 -5.08 0.90 14.76
N GLY A 186 -4.56 1.42 15.87
CA GLY A 186 -5.13 2.54 16.63
C GLY A 186 -5.24 3.82 15.81
N SER A 187 -4.40 3.93 14.77
CA SER A 187 -4.49 4.96 13.73
C SER A 187 -5.73 4.83 12.81
N ARG A 188 -6.41 3.67 12.80
CA ARG A 188 -7.75 3.49 12.19
C ARG A 188 -8.89 3.88 13.13
N SER A 189 -8.69 3.85 14.45
CA SER A 189 -9.74 4.09 15.46
C SER A 189 -9.89 5.56 15.87
N PHE A 190 -8.89 6.41 15.60
CA PHE A 190 -8.90 7.83 15.98
C PHE A 190 -9.92 8.73 15.23
N LEU A 191 -10.82 8.15 14.42
CA LEU A 191 -11.81 8.90 13.63
C LEU A 191 -13.26 8.44 13.82
N LEU A 192 -13.56 7.70 14.90
CA LEU A 192 -14.94 7.47 15.36
C LEU A 192 -15.30 8.28 16.62
N SER A 193 -14.65 9.43 16.81
CA SER A 193 -15.03 10.44 17.81
C SER A 193 -15.23 11.80 17.16
#